data_AF-A0A183HKA8-F1
#
_entry.id   AF-A0A183HKA8-F1
#
_cell.length_a   1.000
_cell.length_b   1.000
_cell.length_c   1.000
_cell.angle_alpha   90.00
_cell.angle_beta   90.00
_cell.angle_gamma   90.00
#
_symmetry.space_group_name_H-M   'P 1'
#
loop_
_entity.id
_entity.type
_entity.pdbx_description
1 polymer ?
#
loop_
_entity_poly.entity_id
_entity_poly.type
_entity_poly.pdbx_seq_one_letter_code
_entity_poly.pdbx_strand_id
1 'polypeptide(L)'
;MQDEEHVSNKIKYIGQCHAVLSHSSFNSNIWEKLGEITMECFSKQDVVLKTREAGKAWRILIAWVTDELRCGFDDQTRFKNRI
;
A
#
# COMPACT_ATOMS: atom_id res chain seq x y z
N MET A 1 -5.22 10.12 16.34
CA MET A 1 -3.94 9.42 16.61
C MET A 1 -4.15 7.94 16.86
N GLN A 2 -4.90 7.52 17.88
CA GLN A 2 -5.11 6.09 18.18
C GLN A 2 -5.78 5.31 17.02
N ASP A 3 -6.72 5.96 16.31
CA ASP A 3 -7.37 5.36 15.14
C ASP A 3 -6.44 5.22 13.93
N GLU A 4 -5.54 6.19 13.73
CA GLU A 4 -4.60 6.20 12.60
C GLU A 4 -3.54 5.10 12.76
N GLU A 5 -2.99 4.96 13.97
CA GLU A 5 -2.06 3.87 14.30
C GLU A 5 -2.74 2.50 14.16
N HIS A 6 -3.99 2.37 14.61
CA HIS A 6 -4.75 1.14 14.44
C HIS A 6 -4.98 0.78 12.96
N VAL A 7 -5.30 1.77 12.13
CA VAL A 7 -5.47 1.55 10.68
C VAL A 7 -4.12 1.21 10.03
N SER A 8 -3.05 1.94 10.36
CA SER A 8 -1.69 1.64 9.89
C SER A 8 -1.31 0.19 10.23
N ASN A 9 -1.52 -0.25 11.48
CA ASN A 9 -1.23 -1.61 11.91
C ASN A 9 -2.03 -2.67 11.15
N LYS A 10 -3.31 -2.41 10.84
CA LYS A 10 -4.14 -3.30 10.02
C LYS A 10 -3.61 -3.40 8.59
N ILE A 11 -3.20 -2.29 7.99
CA ILE A 11 -2.65 -2.28 6.63
C ILE A 11 -1.31 -3.02 6.59
N LYS A 12 -0.41 -2.75 7.55
CA LYS A 12 0.84 -3.49 7.72
C LYS A 12 0.59 -4.99 7.86
N TYR A 13 -0.39 -5.39 8.66
CA TYR A 13 -0.75 -6.81 8.83
C TYR A 13 -1.12 -7.48 7.50
N ILE A 14 -1.86 -6.78 6.61
CA ILE A 14 -2.14 -7.30 5.27
C ILE A 14 -0.83 -7.52 4.50
N GLY A 15 0.10 -6.55 4.53
CA GLY A 15 1.43 -6.70 3.94
C GLY A 15 2.19 -7.91 4.48
N GLN A 16 2.19 -8.10 5.80
CA GLN A 16 2.83 -9.24 6.49
C GLN A 16 2.24 -10.58 6.04
N CYS A 17 0.92 -10.68 5.89
CA CYS A 17 0.26 -11.89 5.39
C CYS A 17 0.75 -12.28 3.99
N HIS A 18 1.04 -11.29 3.13
CA HIS A 18 1.53 -11.54 1.77
C HIS A 18 3.01 -11.96 1.74
N ALA A 19 3.77 -11.82 2.82
CA ALA A 19 5.16 -12.28 2.90
C ALA A 19 5.31 -13.82 2.85
N VAL A 20 4.21 -14.59 2.83
CA VAL A 20 4.26 -16.02 2.48
C VAL A 20 4.59 -16.24 1.00
N LEU A 21 4.29 -15.26 0.15
CA LEU A 21 4.51 -15.31 -1.29
C LEU A 21 5.91 -14.86 -1.70
N SER A 22 6.76 -14.42 -0.76
CA SER A 22 8.10 -13.90 -1.06
C SER A 22 9.04 -14.92 -1.75
N HIS A 23 8.74 -16.21 -1.64
CA HIS A 23 9.45 -17.29 -2.35
C HIS A 23 8.99 -17.47 -3.81
N SER A 24 8.02 -16.66 -4.27
CA SER A 24 7.52 -16.63 -5.64
C SER A 24 7.98 -15.36 -6.37
N SER A 25 7.40 -15.05 -7.52
CA SER A 25 7.60 -13.76 -8.21
C SER A 25 7.03 -12.55 -7.47
N PHE A 26 6.43 -12.74 -6.29
CA PHE A 26 5.88 -11.69 -5.45
C PHE A 26 6.99 -11.01 -4.63
N ASN A 27 7.37 -9.80 -5.01
CA ASN A 27 8.36 -8.98 -4.31
C ASN A 27 7.80 -7.57 -4.03
N SER A 28 8.56 -6.77 -3.28
CA SER A 28 8.17 -5.44 -2.79
C SER A 28 7.67 -4.46 -3.89
N ASN A 29 8.08 -4.65 -5.15
CA ASN A 29 7.63 -3.86 -6.30
C ASN A 29 6.14 -4.01 -6.61
N ILE A 30 5.49 -5.10 -6.18
CA ILE A 30 4.07 -5.32 -6.43
C ILE A 30 3.19 -4.22 -5.81
N TRP A 31 3.62 -3.66 -4.68
CA TRP A 31 2.91 -2.59 -3.99
C TRP A 31 3.01 -1.25 -4.73
N GLU A 32 4.12 -1.02 -5.45
CA GLU A 32 4.25 0.14 -6.33
C GLU A 32 3.28 0.04 -7.51
N LYS A 33 3.26 -1.11 -8.18
CA LYS A 33 2.31 -1.39 -9.27
C LYS A 33 0.86 -1.28 -8.84
N LEU A 34 0.53 -1.76 -7.62
CA LEU A 34 -0.80 -1.61 -7.05
C LEU A 34 -1.17 -0.12 -6.91
N GLY A 35 -0.24 0.70 -6.42
CA GLY A 35 -0.43 2.14 -6.29
C GLY A 35 -0.67 2.82 -7.64
N GLU A 36 0.14 2.48 -8.65
CA GLU A 36 0.02 3.01 -10.01
C GLU A 36 -1.34 2.68 -10.63
N ILE A 37 -1.74 1.40 -10.62
CA ILE A 37 -3.02 0.94 -11.18
C ILE A 37 -4.18 1.61 -10.45
N THR A 38 -4.11 1.68 -9.12
CA THR A 38 -5.14 2.34 -8.32
C THR A 38 -5.24 3.83 -8.69
N MET A 39 -4.11 4.54 -8.76
CA MET A 39 -4.09 5.95 -9.15
C MET A 39 -4.65 6.15 -10.57
N GLU A 40 -4.36 5.27 -11.52
CA GLU A 40 -4.92 5.32 -12.86
C GLU A 40 -6.45 5.19 -12.85
N CYS A 41 -6.98 4.23 -12.08
CA CYS A 41 -8.42 4.03 -11.92
C CYS A 41 -9.11 5.24 -11.29
N PHE A 42 -8.52 5.82 -10.24
CA PHE A 42 -9.09 6.97 -9.54
C PHE A 42 -8.98 8.27 -10.35
N SER A 43 -7.91 8.45 -11.12
CA SER A 43 -7.73 9.63 -11.97
C SER A 43 -8.79 9.76 -13.07
N LYS A 44 -9.42 8.65 -13.47
CA LYS A 44 -10.51 8.62 -14.45
C LYS A 44 -11.87 9.02 -13.85
N GLN A 45 -11.99 9.10 -12.52
CA GLN A 45 -13.24 9.47 -11.87
C GLN A 45 -13.48 10.97 -11.99
N ASP A 46 -14.66 11.36 -12.46
CA ASP A 46 -15.01 12.75 -12.80
C ASP A 46 -14.78 13.72 -11.62
N VAL A 47 -15.13 13.30 -10.40
CA VAL A 47 -14.93 14.09 -9.17
C VAL A 47 -13.45 14.31 -8.85
N VAL A 48 -12.61 13.29 -9.05
CA VAL A 48 -11.17 13.35 -8.81
C VAL A 48 -10.47 14.19 -9.88
N LEU A 49 -10.90 14.05 -11.13
CA LEU A 49 -10.37 14.80 -12.27
C LEU A 49 -10.70 16.30 -12.17
N LYS A 50 -11.94 16.64 -11.82
CA LYS A 50 -12.42 18.03 -11.78
C LYS A 50 -12.00 18.78 -10.53
N THR A 51 -11.62 18.06 -9.47
CA THR A 51 -11.27 18.66 -8.17
C THR A 51 -9.82 18.38 -7.84
N ARG A 52 -8.96 19.40 -8.00
CA ARG A 52 -7.52 19.30 -7.71
C ARG A 52 -7.23 18.78 -6.31
N GLU A 53 -7.97 19.24 -5.30
CA GLU A 53 -7.76 18.82 -3.91
C GLU A 53 -8.20 17.37 -3.68
N ALA A 54 -9.22 16.89 -4.40
CA ALA A 54 -9.60 15.48 -4.38
C ALA A 54 -8.50 14.60 -5.01
N GLY A 55 -7.94 15.02 -6.15
CA GLY A 55 -6.79 14.35 -6.77
C GLY A 55 -5.57 14.26 -5.84
N LYS A 56 -5.25 15.34 -5.12
CA LYS A 56 -4.18 15.33 -4.11
C LYS A 56 -4.49 14.39 -2.95
N ALA A 57 -5.71 14.43 -2.41
CA ALA A 57 -6.12 13.58 -1.30
C ALA A 57 -5.99 12.10 -1.66
N TRP A 58 -6.47 11.69 -2.84
CA TRP A 58 -6.31 10.31 -3.32
C TRP A 58 -4.86 9.92 -3.52
N ARG A 59 -4.02 10.79 -4.08
CA ARG A 59 -2.59 10.50 -4.23
C ARG A 59 -1.90 10.26 -2.90
N ILE A 60 -2.18 11.10 -1.89
CA ILE A 60 -1.63 10.96 -0.54
C ILE A 60 -2.12 9.66 0.10
N LEU A 61 -3.42 9.36 0.00
CA LEU A 61 -4.00 8.16 0.57
C LEU A 61 -3.44 6.88 -0.06
N ILE A 62 -3.37 6.82 -1.39
CA ILE A 62 -2.83 5.67 -2.12
C ILE A 62 -1.35 5.47 -1.76
N ALA A 63 -0.55 6.54 -1.77
CA ALA A 63 0.85 6.47 -1.38
C ALA A 63 1.00 5.90 0.03
N TRP A 64 0.26 6.44 1.01
CA TRP A 64 0.29 5.96 2.38
C TRP A 64 -0.10 4.48 2.51
N VAL A 65 -1.24 4.07 1.92
CA VAL A 65 -1.68 2.66 1.97
C VAL A 65 -0.64 1.72 1.36
N THR A 66 -0.08 2.07 0.19
CA THR A 66 0.92 1.23 -0.46
C THR A 66 2.24 1.16 0.29
N ASP A 67 2.64 2.23 0.98
CA ASP A 67 3.83 2.26 1.80
C ASP A 67 3.67 1.39 3.06
N GLU A 68 2.51 1.45 3.72
CA GLU A 68 2.22 0.62 4.88
C GLU A 68 2.15 -0.87 4.53
N LEU A 69 1.55 -1.21 3.38
CA LEU A 69 1.56 -2.58 2.84
C LEU A 69 2.99 -3.07 2.58
N ARG A 70 3.82 -2.20 1.97
CA ARG A 70 5.22 -2.50 1.66
C ARG A 70 6.03 -2.71 2.94
N CYS A 71 5.93 -1.81 3.90
CA CYS A 71 6.60 -1.93 5.20
C CYS A 71 6.28 -3.25 5.87
N GLY A 72 4.99 -3.59 6.01
CA GLY A 72 4.58 -4.86 6.62
C GLY A 72 5.12 -6.10 5.88
N PHE A 73 5.11 -6.06 4.54
CA PHE A 73 5.66 -7.14 3.72
C PHE A 73 7.17 -7.29 3.88
N ASP A 74 7.93 -6.20 3.80
CA ASP A 74 9.39 -6.20 3.88
C ASP A 74 9.86 -6.62 5.28
N ASP A 75 9.22 -6.14 6.34
CA ASP A 75 9.53 -6.51 7.73
C ASP A 75 9.36 -8.01 7.95
N GLN A 76 8.22 -8.58 7.51
CA GLN A 76 7.95 -10.00 7.68
C GLN A 76 8.84 -10.88 6.80
N THR A 77 9.15 -10.43 5.58
CA THR A 77 10.07 -11.17 4.68
C THR A 77 11.48 -11.20 5.25
N ARG A 78 11.97 -10.08 5.79
CA ARG A 78 13.28 -10.01 6.48
C ARG A 78 13.31 -10.87 7.72
N PHE A 79 12.23 -10.89 8.50
CA PHE A 79 12.12 -11.75 9.68
C PHE A 79 12.21 -13.23 9.32
N LYS A 80 11.47 -13.68 8.30
CA LYS A 80 11.52 -15.06 7.80
C LYS A 80 12.89 -15.47 7.28
N ASN A 81 13.61 -14.56 6.62
CA ASN A 81 14.95 -14.85 6.08
C ASN A 81 16.05 -14.91 7.16
N ARG A 82 15.75 -14.53 8.41
CA ARG A 82 16.69 -14.56 9.55
C ARG A 82 16.53 -15.81 10.43
N ILE A 83 15.49 -16.61 10.22
CA ILE A 83 15.18 -17.85 10.92
C ILE A 83 15.52 -19.02 10.01
#